data_AF-A0A350REH1-F1
#
_entry.id   AF-A0A350REH1-F1
#
_cell.length_a   1.000
_cell.length_b   1.000
_cell.length_c   1.000
_cell.angle_alpha   90.00
_cell.angle_beta   90.00
_cell.angle_gamma   90.00
#
_symmetry.space_group_name_H-M   'P 1'
#
loop_
_entity.id
_entity.type
_entity.pdbx_description
1 polymer ?
#
loop_
_entity_poly.entity_id
_entity_poly.type
_entity_poly.pdbx_seq_one_letter_code
_entity_poly.pdbx_strand_id
1 'polypeptide(L)'
;MVRPPSVDALSKSLSDIDLPSPLLVEAARIAISNDDPDSARDEALRLQRALLGPVINATGVLLHTNLGRAPLAYQQASQATNLEFDLTTGKRGSRIGHAANLICKLSGAEAALIVNNCSAAVTLVLAALARNRAVAVSRGELVEIGGGFRVPDVMAESGAQLIEVGTTNRTRVADYQAAHRLHDTALLFKVHPSNYKISGFTEEASVAALSSIGPPVIADLGSGFIDEACHWLRDGRPPWLRDEPAVKQTLESGAALVTFSCDKLFGGPQAGVIAGRKDLIAICAKHPLMRAFRPGALVLNALQETALSYLRRDGDAIPFWRMAQTPVSDLEARARSLGVGNPTPTMSMTGGGSLPGEEFPSAGIEIAGDVSEDLRNADVPIIARVRDQSTVLDLRTVHPDDDAAVAKAIASVT
;
A
#
# COMPACT_ATOMS: atom_id res chain seq x y z
N MET A 1 41.33 33.18 -22.44
CA MET A 1 40.52 32.10 -21.83
C MET A 1 39.92 32.64 -20.56
N VAL A 2 38.59 32.72 -20.48
CA VAL A 2 37.87 33.01 -19.24
C VAL A 2 38.13 31.82 -18.31
N ARG A 3 38.60 32.08 -17.08
CA ARG A 3 38.75 31.00 -16.09
C ARG A 3 37.34 30.54 -15.69
N PRO A 4 37.07 29.23 -15.61
CA PRO A 4 35.78 28.76 -15.12
C PRO A 4 35.51 29.33 -13.72
N PRO A 5 34.24 29.63 -13.38
CA PRO A 5 33.88 30.13 -12.06
C PRO A 5 34.34 29.14 -10.98
N SER A 6 34.67 29.65 -9.79
CA SER A 6 34.99 28.74 -8.68
C SER A 6 33.73 28.01 -8.23
N VAL A 7 33.88 26.75 -7.83
CA VAL A 7 32.79 25.95 -7.26
C VAL A 7 32.10 26.68 -6.10
N ASP A 8 32.86 27.37 -5.25
CA ASP A 8 32.32 28.15 -4.13
C ASP A 8 31.49 29.36 -4.58
N ALA A 9 31.87 30.04 -5.66
CA ALA A 9 31.10 31.16 -6.20
C ALA A 9 29.79 30.65 -6.82
N LEU A 10 29.88 29.56 -7.60
CA LEU A 10 28.76 28.97 -8.31
C LEU A 10 27.75 28.33 -7.34
N SER A 11 28.22 27.64 -6.30
CA SER A 11 27.33 27.09 -5.26
C SER A 11 26.64 28.18 -4.45
N LYS A 12 27.32 29.30 -4.14
CA LYS A 12 26.70 30.44 -3.47
C LYS A 12 25.63 31.13 -4.32
N SER A 13 25.75 31.14 -5.64
CA SER A 13 24.70 31.69 -6.51
C SER A 13 23.42 30.84 -6.55
N LEU A 14 23.45 29.63 -5.98
CA LEU A 14 22.31 28.71 -5.92
C LEU A 14 21.62 28.71 -4.55
N SER A 15 21.94 29.66 -3.66
CA SER A 15 21.44 29.66 -2.28
C SER A 15 19.93 29.87 -2.14
N ASP A 16 19.25 30.24 -3.21
CA ASP A 16 17.79 30.34 -3.28
C ASP A 16 17.10 28.98 -3.48
N ILE A 17 17.84 27.94 -3.85
CA ILE A 17 17.35 26.57 -3.95
C ILE A 17 17.39 25.93 -2.57
N ASP A 18 16.28 25.36 -2.12
CA ASP A 18 16.15 24.65 -0.84
C ASP A 18 16.90 23.32 -0.88
N LEU A 19 18.23 23.41 -0.84
CA LEU A 19 19.17 22.32 -0.73
C LEU A 19 20.29 22.69 0.24
N PRO A 20 20.78 21.74 1.06
CA PRO A 20 21.94 21.97 1.90
C PRO A 20 23.20 22.21 1.06
N SER A 21 24.11 23.03 1.59
CA SER A 21 25.34 23.46 0.89
C SER A 21 26.15 22.33 0.22
N PRO A 22 26.32 21.13 0.80
CA PRO A 22 27.02 20.04 0.12
C PRO A 22 26.41 19.64 -1.24
N LEU A 23 25.08 19.69 -1.38
CA LEU A 23 24.39 19.35 -2.64
C LEU A 23 24.48 20.49 -3.66
N LEU A 24 24.47 21.75 -3.20
CA LEU A 24 24.72 22.90 -4.08
C LEU A 24 26.15 22.90 -4.64
N VAL A 25 27.12 22.47 -3.81
CA VAL A 25 28.52 22.26 -4.22
C VAL A 25 28.64 21.12 -5.23
N GLU A 26 27.89 20.02 -5.02
CA GLU A 26 27.83 18.90 -5.97
C GLU A 26 27.28 19.34 -7.33
N ALA A 27 26.16 20.07 -7.36
CA ALA A 27 25.59 20.63 -8.58
C ALA A 27 26.59 21.51 -9.35
N ALA A 28 27.25 22.42 -8.64
CA ALA A 28 28.29 23.28 -9.22
C ALA A 28 29.46 22.47 -9.80
N ARG A 29 29.89 21.39 -9.13
CA ARG A 29 30.96 20.51 -9.63
C ARG A 29 30.55 19.75 -10.88
N ILE A 30 29.33 19.20 -10.92
CA ILE A 30 28.82 18.47 -12.09
C ILE A 30 28.78 19.41 -13.31
N ALA A 31 28.21 20.61 -13.15
CA ALA A 31 28.15 21.63 -14.20
C ALA A 31 29.53 22.01 -14.74
N ILE A 32 30.50 22.29 -13.84
CA ILE A 32 31.89 22.57 -14.23
C ILE A 32 32.54 21.36 -14.93
N SER A 33 32.29 20.13 -14.47
CA SER A 33 32.86 18.92 -15.06
C SER A 33 32.32 18.60 -16.46
N ASN A 34 31.10 19.04 -16.75
CA ASN A 34 30.46 18.95 -18.06
C ASN A 34 30.87 20.09 -19.01
N ASP A 35 31.77 20.97 -18.58
CA ASP A 35 32.16 22.19 -19.31
C ASP A 35 30.97 23.15 -19.58
N ASP A 36 29.96 23.10 -18.71
CA ASP A 36 28.75 23.94 -18.78
C ASP A 36 28.39 24.52 -17.40
N PRO A 37 29.12 25.53 -16.89
CA PRO A 37 28.85 26.13 -15.58
C PRO A 37 27.47 26.80 -15.46
N ASP A 38 26.87 27.23 -16.58
CA ASP A 38 25.56 27.88 -16.59
C ASP A 38 24.44 26.88 -16.26
N SER A 39 24.67 25.57 -16.50
CA SER A 39 23.77 24.48 -16.11
C SER A 39 23.70 24.18 -14.61
N ALA A 40 24.51 24.83 -13.77
CA ALA A 40 24.58 24.50 -12.33
C ALA A 40 23.25 24.66 -11.60
N ARG A 41 22.40 25.58 -12.04
CA ARG A 41 21.04 25.72 -11.51
C ARG A 41 20.18 24.52 -11.86
N ASP A 42 20.19 24.09 -13.12
CA ASP A 42 19.42 22.95 -13.59
C ASP A 42 19.89 21.65 -12.92
N GLU A 43 21.19 21.53 -12.66
CA GLU A 43 21.74 20.42 -11.89
C GLU A 43 21.25 20.42 -10.44
N ALA A 44 21.25 21.58 -9.77
CA ALA A 44 20.73 21.69 -8.41
C ALA A 44 19.24 21.36 -8.34
N LEU A 45 18.44 21.84 -9.30
CA LEU A 45 17.02 21.48 -9.41
C LEU A 45 16.84 19.98 -9.69
N ARG A 46 17.70 19.36 -10.50
CA ARG A 46 17.69 17.91 -10.74
C ARG A 46 18.01 17.12 -9.47
N LEU A 47 19.02 17.53 -8.71
CA LEU A 47 19.35 16.93 -7.41
C LEU A 47 18.18 17.08 -6.42
N GLN A 48 17.56 18.26 -6.35
CA GLN A 48 16.39 18.49 -5.50
C GLN A 48 15.23 17.57 -5.88
N ARG A 49 14.93 17.44 -7.18
CA ARG A 49 13.88 16.57 -7.70
C ARG A 49 14.18 15.07 -7.53
N ALA A 50 15.44 14.69 -7.39
CA ALA A 50 15.83 13.31 -7.10
C ALA A 50 15.61 12.92 -5.63
N LEU A 51 15.43 13.90 -4.73
CA LEU A 51 15.06 13.64 -3.34
C LEU A 51 13.58 13.29 -3.22
N LEU A 52 13.23 12.53 -2.17
CA LEU A 52 11.82 12.28 -1.85
C LEU A 52 11.13 13.60 -1.51
N GLY A 53 10.10 13.94 -2.28
CA GLY A 53 9.32 15.15 -2.13
C GLY A 53 7.83 14.91 -2.41
N PRO A 54 6.98 15.91 -2.13
CA PRO A 54 5.56 15.83 -2.43
C PRO A 54 5.31 15.84 -3.93
N VAL A 55 4.26 15.13 -4.34
CA VAL A 55 3.72 15.13 -5.70
C VAL A 55 2.20 15.16 -5.63
N ILE A 56 1.56 15.83 -6.57
CA ILE A 56 0.11 15.82 -6.72
C ILE A 56 -0.28 14.62 -7.58
N ASN A 57 -1.03 13.69 -7.00
CA ASN A 57 -1.56 12.54 -7.73
C ASN A 57 -2.85 12.93 -8.47
N ALA A 58 -2.77 13.19 -9.77
CA ALA A 58 -3.91 13.44 -10.64
C ALA A 58 -4.22 12.24 -11.56
N THR A 59 -3.76 11.04 -11.19
CA THR A 59 -3.94 9.85 -12.03
C THR A 59 -5.30 9.18 -11.87
N GLY A 60 -6.02 9.44 -10.76
CA GLY A 60 -7.23 8.70 -10.41
C GLY A 60 -6.95 7.29 -9.88
N VAL A 61 -5.68 6.93 -9.65
CA VAL A 61 -5.29 5.67 -9.01
C VAL A 61 -5.08 5.91 -7.52
N LEU A 62 -5.97 5.37 -6.69
CA LEU A 62 -5.99 5.69 -5.24
C LEU A 62 -4.80 5.10 -4.47
N LEU A 63 -4.43 3.86 -4.76
CA LEU A 63 -3.31 3.12 -4.17
C LEU A 63 -2.18 3.01 -5.19
N HIS A 64 -1.69 4.16 -5.65
CA HIS A 64 -0.64 4.21 -6.65
C HIS A 64 0.69 3.72 -6.07
N THR A 65 1.18 2.56 -6.51
CA THR A 65 2.38 1.92 -5.94
C THR A 65 3.63 2.81 -6.03
N ASN A 66 3.81 3.51 -7.15
CA ASN A 66 4.97 4.40 -7.33
C ASN A 66 4.88 5.70 -6.53
N LEU A 67 3.68 6.10 -6.07
CA LEU A 67 3.45 7.36 -5.33
C LEU A 67 3.18 7.09 -3.83
N GLY A 68 3.53 5.91 -3.33
CA GLY A 68 3.47 5.60 -1.90
C GLY A 68 2.17 4.97 -1.39
N ARG A 69 1.28 4.48 -2.28
CA ARG A 69 0.00 3.83 -1.94
C ARG A 69 -0.94 4.74 -1.12
N ALA A 70 -1.43 4.28 0.04
CA ALA A 70 -2.38 5.01 0.86
C ALA A 70 -1.72 6.24 1.52
N PRO A 71 -2.26 7.47 1.30
CA PRO A 71 -1.77 8.65 1.99
C PRO A 71 -2.11 8.61 3.49
N LEU A 72 -1.26 9.21 4.31
CA LEU A 72 -1.38 9.21 5.77
C LEU A 72 -1.66 10.61 6.31
N ALA A 73 -2.73 10.74 7.10
CA ALA A 73 -3.00 11.93 7.90
C ALA A 73 -2.43 11.73 9.32
N TYR A 74 -1.10 11.65 9.44
CA TYR A 74 -0.45 11.42 10.72
C TYR A 74 0.79 12.30 10.91
N GLN A 75 0.90 12.88 12.11
CA GLN A 75 2.06 13.62 12.56
C GLN A 75 2.46 13.14 13.95
N GLN A 76 3.76 13.00 14.21
CA GLN A 76 4.28 12.63 15.52
C GLN A 76 5.03 13.81 16.15
N ALA A 77 4.56 14.28 17.31
CA ALA A 77 5.31 15.26 18.09
C ALA A 77 6.65 14.67 18.58
N SER A 78 7.69 15.52 18.69
CA SER A 78 9.02 15.15 19.19
C SER A 78 9.03 14.92 20.70
N GLN A 79 8.36 13.86 21.15
CA GLN A 79 8.23 13.49 22.56
C GLN A 79 8.40 11.99 22.81
N ALA A 80 8.77 11.62 24.04
CA ALA A 80 8.82 10.23 24.47
C ALA A 80 7.42 9.60 24.49
N THR A 81 7.33 8.30 24.21
CA THR A 81 6.07 7.54 24.23
C THR A 81 6.19 6.29 25.10
N ASN A 82 5.05 5.74 25.51
CA ASN A 82 4.95 4.50 26.28
C ASN A 82 5.11 3.24 25.41
N LEU A 83 5.92 3.31 24.34
CA LEU A 83 6.04 2.28 23.30
C LEU A 83 6.31 0.88 23.86
N GLU A 84 7.27 0.74 24.78
CA GLU A 84 7.58 -0.51 25.48
C GLU A 84 7.48 -0.32 27.00
N PHE A 85 6.60 0.58 27.47
CA PHE A 85 6.47 0.90 28.89
C PHE A 85 5.02 0.80 29.34
N ASP A 86 4.78 -0.07 30.31
CA ASP A 86 3.46 -0.25 30.91
C ASP A 86 3.27 0.79 32.01
N LEU A 87 2.33 1.72 31.80
CA LEU A 87 2.06 2.82 32.73
C LEU A 87 1.41 2.35 34.04
N THR A 88 0.76 1.19 34.06
CA THR A 88 0.12 0.63 35.25
C THR A 88 1.15 0.02 36.18
N THR A 89 2.11 -0.73 35.62
CA THR A 89 3.11 -1.48 36.41
C THR A 89 4.44 -0.74 36.57
N GLY A 90 4.70 0.29 35.75
CA GLY A 90 5.97 1.00 35.72
C GLY A 90 7.13 0.17 35.16
N LYS A 91 6.84 -0.91 34.42
CA LYS A 91 7.83 -1.86 33.91
C LYS A 91 7.81 -1.93 32.38
N ARG A 92 8.79 -2.65 31.81
CA ARG A 92 8.84 -2.93 30.37
C ARG A 92 7.58 -3.69 29.94
N GLY A 93 6.87 -3.14 28.95
CA GLY A 93 5.68 -3.70 28.33
C GLY A 93 5.92 -4.17 26.90
N SER A 94 4.89 -4.78 26.30
CA SER A 94 4.91 -5.19 24.89
C SER A 94 4.53 -4.02 23.98
N ARG A 95 5.41 -3.68 23.03
CA ARG A 95 5.05 -2.71 21.96
C ARG A 95 3.97 -3.20 21.01
N ILE A 96 3.78 -4.51 20.94
CA ILE A 96 2.88 -5.12 19.95
C ILE A 96 1.43 -4.96 20.40
N GLY A 97 1.18 -4.87 21.71
CA GLY A 97 -0.18 -4.89 22.27
C GLY A 97 -1.06 -3.73 21.84
N HIS A 98 -0.52 -2.54 21.60
CA HIS A 98 -1.32 -1.33 21.37
C HIS A 98 -2.23 -1.43 20.14
N ALA A 99 -1.67 -1.26 18.93
CA ALA A 99 -2.42 -1.34 17.69
C ALA A 99 -2.96 -2.76 17.42
N ALA A 100 -2.26 -3.82 17.82
CA ALA A 100 -2.71 -5.19 17.58
C ALA A 100 -4.04 -5.50 18.30
N ASN A 101 -4.21 -5.03 19.54
CA ASN A 101 -5.45 -5.21 20.27
C ASN A 101 -6.64 -4.48 19.61
N LEU A 102 -6.40 -3.32 18.99
CA LEU A 102 -7.43 -2.62 18.22
C LEU A 102 -7.80 -3.39 16.96
N ILE A 103 -6.80 -3.93 16.26
CA ILE A 103 -7.04 -4.76 15.07
C ILE A 103 -7.83 -6.02 15.42
N CYS A 104 -7.55 -6.68 16.56
CA CYS A 104 -8.36 -7.80 17.04
C CYS A 104 -9.83 -7.43 17.23
N LYS A 105 -10.12 -6.23 17.77
CA LYS A 105 -11.49 -5.72 17.91
C LYS A 105 -12.19 -5.52 16.57
N LEU A 106 -11.45 -5.10 15.54
CA LEU A 106 -11.97 -4.88 14.19
C LEU A 106 -12.19 -6.19 13.44
N SER A 107 -11.26 -7.13 13.55
CA SER A 107 -11.26 -8.39 12.78
C SER A 107 -11.99 -9.55 13.45
N GLY A 108 -12.26 -9.46 14.76
CA GLY A 108 -12.75 -10.60 15.54
C GLY A 108 -11.68 -11.64 15.88
N ALA A 109 -10.41 -11.39 15.55
CA ALA A 109 -9.31 -12.29 15.86
C ALA A 109 -9.05 -12.40 17.37
N GLU A 110 -8.66 -13.58 17.85
CA GLU A 110 -8.28 -13.82 19.25
C GLU A 110 -6.98 -13.09 19.63
N ALA A 111 -6.05 -12.98 18.69
CA ALA A 111 -4.79 -12.24 18.83
C ALA A 111 -4.27 -11.76 17.47
N ALA A 112 -3.36 -10.79 17.50
CA ALA A 112 -2.69 -10.29 16.32
C ALA A 112 -1.22 -9.92 16.58
N LEU A 113 -0.42 -9.91 15.52
CA LEU A 113 0.95 -9.40 15.47
C LEU A 113 1.09 -8.42 14.33
N ILE A 114 1.91 -7.39 14.55
CA ILE A 114 2.25 -6.40 13.53
C ILE A 114 3.74 -6.52 13.22
N VAL A 115 4.06 -6.67 11.95
CA VAL A 115 5.40 -6.75 11.37
C VAL A 115 5.59 -5.67 10.30
N ASN A 116 6.79 -5.57 9.75
CA ASN A 116 7.20 -4.52 8.82
C ASN A 116 6.31 -4.38 7.57
N ASN A 117 5.89 -5.50 6.96
CA ASN A 117 5.02 -5.53 5.79
C ASN A 117 4.38 -6.93 5.64
N CYS A 118 3.43 -7.09 4.72
CA CYS A 118 2.73 -8.38 4.53
C CYS A 118 3.65 -9.52 4.08
N SER A 119 4.69 -9.21 3.29
CA SER A 119 5.72 -10.20 2.93
C SER A 119 6.41 -10.77 4.18
N ALA A 120 6.83 -9.91 5.11
CA ALA A 120 7.38 -10.32 6.40
C ALA A 120 6.37 -11.12 7.24
N ALA A 121 5.07 -10.83 7.13
CA ALA A 121 4.02 -11.58 7.81
C ALA A 121 3.95 -13.03 7.30
N VAL A 122 3.89 -13.20 5.98
CA VAL A 122 3.90 -14.51 5.32
C VAL A 122 5.19 -15.28 5.66
N THR A 123 6.36 -14.65 5.50
CA THR A 123 7.65 -15.29 5.84
C THR A 123 7.70 -15.73 7.30
N LEU A 124 7.23 -14.89 8.23
CA LEU A 124 7.23 -15.21 9.66
C LEU A 124 6.30 -16.38 9.98
N VAL A 125 5.08 -16.38 9.42
CA VAL A 125 4.10 -17.46 9.62
C VAL A 125 4.65 -18.79 9.12
N LEU A 126 5.16 -18.82 7.88
CA LEU A 126 5.70 -20.05 7.29
C LEU A 126 6.93 -20.56 8.05
N ALA A 127 7.87 -19.67 8.40
CA ALA A 127 9.07 -20.04 9.14
C ALA A 127 8.76 -20.53 10.57
N ALA A 128 7.76 -19.94 11.23
CA ALA A 128 7.40 -20.29 12.60
C ALA A 128 6.56 -21.57 12.68
N LEU A 129 5.72 -21.85 11.68
CA LEU A 129 4.73 -22.93 11.75
C LEU A 129 5.03 -24.13 10.83
N ALA A 130 5.83 -23.95 9.78
CA ALA A 130 6.01 -24.96 8.74
C ALA A 130 7.47 -25.15 8.28
N ARG A 131 8.46 -24.68 9.03
CA ARG A 131 9.87 -24.94 8.71
C ARG A 131 10.13 -26.45 8.63
N ASN A 132 10.72 -26.86 7.51
CA ASN A 132 10.98 -28.25 7.11
C ASN A 132 9.73 -29.14 7.01
N ARG A 133 8.54 -28.55 6.86
CA ARG A 133 7.28 -29.27 6.71
C ARG A 133 6.54 -28.85 5.44
N ALA A 134 5.70 -29.75 4.94
CA ALA A 134 4.89 -29.54 3.75
C ALA A 134 3.82 -28.46 3.95
N VAL A 135 3.69 -27.57 2.98
CA VAL A 135 2.65 -26.55 2.88
C VAL A 135 1.98 -26.68 1.52
N ALA A 136 0.68 -26.98 1.51
CA ALA A 136 -0.08 -27.08 0.28
C ALA A 136 -0.59 -25.69 -0.16
N VAL A 137 -0.42 -25.35 -1.44
CA VAL A 137 -0.90 -24.11 -2.05
C VAL A 137 -1.31 -24.37 -3.51
N SER A 138 -2.35 -23.69 -3.97
CA SER A 138 -2.80 -23.79 -5.35
C SER A 138 -1.74 -23.28 -6.32
N ARG A 139 -1.55 -23.98 -7.45
CA ARG A 139 -0.74 -23.47 -8.58
C ARG A 139 -1.23 -22.12 -9.10
N GLY A 140 -2.53 -21.88 -9.03
CA GLY A 140 -3.15 -20.61 -9.43
C GLY A 140 -2.89 -19.46 -8.46
N GLU A 141 -2.33 -19.73 -7.28
CA GLU A 141 -2.08 -18.79 -6.19
C GLU A 141 -0.56 -18.55 -5.97
N LEU A 142 0.30 -19.09 -6.83
CA LEU A 142 1.75 -18.86 -6.82
C LEU A 142 2.10 -17.54 -7.52
N VAL A 143 1.68 -16.45 -6.89
CA VAL A 143 1.68 -15.11 -7.47
C VAL A 143 3.04 -14.40 -7.36
N GLU A 144 3.25 -13.46 -8.29
CA GLU A 144 4.27 -12.41 -8.20
C GLU A 144 3.56 -11.07 -8.00
N ILE A 145 3.89 -10.35 -6.92
CA ILE A 145 3.29 -9.07 -6.54
C ILE A 145 4.36 -7.99 -6.53
N GLY A 146 4.10 -6.89 -7.24
CA GLY A 146 5.06 -5.80 -7.38
C GLY A 146 6.31 -6.22 -8.14
N GLY A 147 7.47 -5.70 -7.75
CA GLY A 147 8.76 -5.95 -8.44
C GLY A 147 9.70 -6.93 -7.72
N GLY A 148 9.19 -7.87 -6.92
CA GLY A 148 10.06 -8.85 -6.26
C GLY A 148 9.47 -9.75 -5.17
N PHE A 149 8.17 -9.65 -4.84
CA PHE A 149 7.54 -10.64 -3.96
C PHE A 149 7.01 -11.80 -4.80
N ARG A 150 7.62 -12.97 -4.66
CA ARG A 150 7.19 -14.20 -5.33
C ARG A 150 6.87 -15.24 -4.25
N VAL A 151 5.63 -15.73 -4.23
CA VAL A 151 5.20 -16.70 -3.22
C VAL A 151 6.14 -17.92 -3.13
N PRO A 152 6.57 -18.53 -4.26
CA PRO A 152 7.53 -19.66 -4.21
C PRO A 152 8.86 -19.30 -3.52
N ASP A 153 9.42 -18.14 -3.83
CA ASP A 153 10.72 -17.71 -3.29
C ASP A 153 10.61 -17.44 -1.78
N VAL A 154 9.51 -16.82 -1.35
CA VAL A 154 9.22 -16.57 0.08
C VAL A 154 9.01 -17.88 0.85
N MET A 155 8.33 -18.86 0.24
CA MET A 155 8.16 -20.18 0.84
C MET A 155 9.50 -20.89 0.99
N ALA A 156 10.35 -20.85 -0.04
CA ALA A 156 11.70 -21.42 0.01
C ALA A 156 12.54 -20.78 1.12
N GLU A 157 12.60 -19.45 1.20
CA GLU A 157 13.36 -18.71 2.22
C GLU A 157 12.84 -18.94 3.65
N SER A 158 11.53 -19.20 3.82
CA SER A 158 10.97 -19.55 5.13
C SER A 158 11.42 -20.93 5.64
N GLY A 159 11.91 -21.79 4.73
CA GLY A 159 12.22 -23.19 4.97
C GLY A 159 11.01 -24.12 4.90
N ALA A 160 9.85 -23.65 4.44
CA ALA A 160 8.69 -24.49 4.18
C ALA A 160 8.88 -25.32 2.91
N GLN A 161 8.33 -26.53 2.88
CA GLN A 161 8.33 -27.38 1.70
C GLN A 161 7.07 -27.10 0.88
N LEU A 162 7.23 -26.46 -0.27
CA LEU A 162 6.14 -26.14 -1.20
C LEU A 162 5.54 -27.42 -1.81
N ILE A 163 4.24 -27.64 -1.57
CA ILE A 163 3.44 -28.67 -2.24
C ILE A 163 2.39 -27.98 -3.11
N GLU A 164 2.62 -27.96 -4.42
CA GLU A 164 1.69 -27.34 -5.36
C GLU A 164 0.49 -28.28 -5.63
N VAL A 165 -0.72 -27.73 -5.60
CA VAL A 165 -1.96 -28.49 -5.86
C VAL A 165 -2.81 -27.89 -6.97
N GLY A 166 -3.70 -28.70 -7.56
CA GLY A 166 -4.62 -28.28 -8.61
C GLY A 166 -3.92 -27.85 -9.91
N THR A 167 -4.60 -27.00 -10.69
CA THR A 167 -4.08 -26.33 -11.89
C THR A 167 -4.20 -24.81 -11.75
N THR A 168 -3.61 -24.07 -12.69
CA THR A 168 -3.61 -22.60 -12.71
C THR A 168 -5.00 -21.99 -12.61
N ASN A 169 -5.97 -22.53 -13.36
CA ASN A 169 -7.33 -22.00 -13.41
C ASN A 169 -8.30 -22.75 -12.50
N ARG A 170 -8.03 -24.00 -12.12
CA ARG A 170 -8.95 -24.83 -11.33
C ARG A 170 -8.23 -25.56 -10.22
N THR A 171 -8.56 -25.23 -8.99
CA THR A 171 -8.12 -25.95 -7.80
C THR A 171 -9.32 -26.29 -6.93
N ARG A 172 -9.42 -27.55 -6.53
CA ARG A 172 -10.51 -28.08 -5.71
C ARG A 172 -10.03 -28.48 -4.34
N VAL A 173 -10.99 -28.59 -3.43
CA VAL A 173 -10.78 -29.10 -2.07
C VAL A 173 -10.12 -30.50 -2.10
N ALA A 174 -10.52 -31.34 -3.05
CA ALA A 174 -9.95 -32.68 -3.22
C ALA A 174 -8.43 -32.67 -3.53
N ASP A 175 -7.93 -31.64 -4.20
CA ASP A 175 -6.50 -31.50 -4.49
C ASP A 175 -5.70 -31.26 -3.20
N TYR A 176 -6.24 -30.41 -2.31
CA TYR A 176 -5.67 -30.18 -0.98
C TYR A 176 -5.78 -31.40 -0.05
N GLN A 177 -6.91 -32.12 -0.09
CA GLN A 177 -7.07 -33.37 0.67
C GLN A 177 -6.05 -34.44 0.24
N ALA A 178 -5.82 -34.58 -1.06
CA ALA A 178 -4.82 -35.49 -1.60
C ALA A 178 -3.41 -35.10 -1.14
N ALA A 179 -3.06 -33.81 -1.19
CA ALA A 179 -1.78 -33.31 -0.71
C ALA A 179 -1.57 -33.56 0.78
N HIS A 180 -2.58 -33.30 1.62
CA HIS A 180 -2.51 -33.59 3.05
C HIS A 180 -2.28 -35.08 3.32
N ARG A 181 -3.04 -35.97 2.65
CA ARG A 181 -2.90 -37.42 2.76
C ARG A 181 -1.51 -37.93 2.35
N LEU A 182 -0.90 -37.34 1.33
CA LEU A 182 0.38 -37.79 0.77
C LEU A 182 1.60 -37.19 1.47
N HIS A 183 1.49 -35.97 1.98
CA HIS A 183 2.63 -35.20 2.48
C HIS A 183 2.54 -34.80 3.96
N ASP A 184 1.45 -35.14 4.65
CA ASP A 184 1.18 -34.72 6.04
C ASP A 184 1.38 -33.20 6.23
N THR A 185 0.67 -32.43 5.41
CA THR A 185 0.83 -30.97 5.34
C THR A 185 0.63 -30.32 6.71
N ALA A 186 1.58 -29.44 7.07
CA ALA A 186 1.53 -28.66 8.30
C ALA A 186 0.50 -27.54 8.23
N LEU A 187 0.38 -26.93 7.04
CA LEU A 187 -0.50 -25.80 6.76
C LEU A 187 -1.15 -25.99 5.39
N LEU A 188 -2.36 -25.45 5.23
CA LEU A 188 -2.92 -25.14 3.92
C LEU A 188 -2.79 -23.64 3.72
N PHE A 189 -2.07 -23.23 2.68
CA PHE A 189 -1.80 -21.83 2.40
C PHE A 189 -2.65 -21.37 1.23
N LYS A 190 -3.41 -20.30 1.44
CA LYS A 190 -4.29 -19.70 0.45
C LYS A 190 -3.86 -18.26 0.20
N VAL A 191 -3.67 -17.88 -1.06
CA VAL A 191 -3.24 -16.51 -1.42
C VAL A 191 -4.28 -15.84 -2.31
N HIS A 192 -4.70 -14.63 -1.93
CA HIS A 192 -5.60 -13.80 -2.75
C HIS A 192 -4.84 -13.17 -3.92
N PRO A 193 -5.28 -13.36 -5.18
CA PRO A 193 -4.66 -12.73 -6.35
C PRO A 193 -4.98 -11.23 -6.42
N SER A 194 -4.33 -10.43 -5.57
CA SER A 194 -4.61 -8.99 -5.40
C SER A 194 -4.14 -8.07 -6.55
N ASN A 195 -3.44 -8.60 -7.56
CA ASN A 195 -2.86 -7.82 -8.65
C ASN A 195 -3.14 -8.35 -10.06
N TYR A 196 -3.88 -9.45 -10.20
CA TYR A 196 -4.41 -9.93 -11.49
C TYR A 196 -5.72 -10.70 -11.30
N LYS A 197 -6.45 -10.95 -12.39
CA LYS A 197 -7.67 -11.75 -12.39
C LYS A 197 -7.58 -12.82 -13.48
N ILE A 198 -7.96 -14.05 -13.16
CA ILE A 198 -8.13 -15.12 -14.16
C ILE A 198 -9.61 -15.15 -14.57
N SER A 199 -9.88 -14.96 -15.85
CA SER A 199 -11.22 -15.01 -16.44
C SER A 199 -11.43 -16.28 -17.27
N GLY A 200 -12.66 -16.80 -17.33
CA GLY A 200 -13.03 -18.01 -18.09
C GLY A 200 -13.46 -19.16 -17.18
N PHE A 201 -13.05 -20.39 -17.50
CA PHE A 201 -13.36 -21.57 -16.70
C PHE A 201 -12.43 -21.66 -15.48
N THR A 202 -12.83 -21.00 -14.40
CA THR A 202 -12.08 -20.98 -13.14
C THR A 202 -12.83 -21.71 -12.02
N GLU A 203 -12.07 -22.24 -11.06
CA GLU A 203 -12.61 -22.92 -9.88
C GLU A 203 -11.60 -22.78 -8.73
N GLU A 204 -12.07 -22.41 -7.55
CA GLU A 204 -11.22 -22.11 -6.40
C GLU A 204 -11.79 -22.75 -5.13
N ALA A 205 -10.92 -23.39 -4.33
CA ALA A 205 -11.31 -23.92 -3.04
C ALA A 205 -11.50 -22.78 -2.03
N SER A 206 -12.70 -22.68 -1.44
CA SER A 206 -13.02 -21.67 -0.43
C SER A 206 -12.32 -21.97 0.89
N VAL A 207 -12.04 -20.92 1.68
CA VAL A 207 -11.46 -21.04 3.03
C VAL A 207 -12.29 -21.97 3.92
N ALA A 208 -13.62 -21.84 3.89
CA ALA A 208 -14.52 -22.70 4.64
C ALA A 208 -14.34 -24.18 4.29
N ALA A 209 -14.24 -24.51 3.00
CA ALA A 209 -14.04 -25.89 2.59
C ALA A 209 -12.63 -26.40 2.98
N LEU A 210 -11.59 -25.58 2.83
CA LEU A 210 -10.23 -25.94 3.27
C LEU A 210 -10.13 -26.16 4.78
N SER A 211 -10.85 -25.35 5.58
CA SER A 211 -10.83 -25.45 7.06
C SER A 211 -11.33 -26.80 7.59
N SER A 212 -12.12 -27.52 6.79
CA SER A 212 -12.64 -28.85 7.13
C SER A 212 -11.66 -30.01 6.91
N ILE A 213 -10.49 -29.76 6.31
CA ILE A 213 -9.51 -30.82 5.96
C ILE A 213 -8.70 -31.27 7.19
N GLY A 214 -8.45 -30.38 8.16
CA GLY A 214 -7.71 -30.68 9.39
C GLY A 214 -6.55 -29.73 9.68
N PRO A 215 -5.56 -29.58 8.79
CA PRO A 215 -4.46 -28.63 9.00
C PRO A 215 -4.97 -27.18 9.05
N PRO A 216 -4.31 -26.29 9.81
CA PRO A 216 -4.68 -24.87 9.86
C PRO A 216 -4.58 -24.21 8.49
N VAL A 217 -5.62 -23.47 8.13
CA VAL A 217 -5.64 -22.64 6.92
C VAL A 217 -5.03 -21.28 7.24
N ILE A 218 -4.00 -20.91 6.49
CA ILE A 218 -3.41 -19.57 6.52
C ILE A 218 -3.83 -18.86 5.24
N ALA A 219 -4.53 -17.74 5.35
CA ALA A 219 -4.99 -16.96 4.20
C ALA A 219 -4.21 -15.64 4.09
N ASP A 220 -3.41 -15.49 3.04
CA ASP A 220 -2.80 -14.22 2.68
C ASP A 220 -3.75 -13.41 1.79
N LEU A 221 -4.45 -12.46 2.41
CA LEU A 221 -5.40 -11.59 1.73
C LEU A 221 -4.70 -10.43 1.02
N GLY A 222 -3.55 -9.99 1.55
CA GLY A 222 -2.72 -8.96 0.95
C GLY A 222 -3.30 -7.53 0.98
N SER A 223 -4.61 -7.31 0.80
CA SER A 223 -5.25 -6.01 0.56
C SER A 223 -5.61 -5.21 1.80
N GLY A 224 -5.87 -5.87 2.92
CA GLY A 224 -6.23 -5.20 4.18
C GLY A 224 -7.67 -4.70 4.25
N PHE A 225 -8.58 -5.22 3.42
CA PHE A 225 -10.00 -4.96 3.58
C PHE A 225 -10.51 -5.58 4.89
N ILE A 226 -10.88 -4.77 5.88
CA ILE A 226 -11.01 -5.24 7.27
C ILE A 226 -12.33 -5.96 7.58
N ASP A 227 -13.47 -5.45 7.09
CA ASP A 227 -14.81 -5.98 7.38
C ASP A 227 -15.78 -5.61 6.24
N GLU A 228 -16.47 -6.60 5.67
CA GLU A 228 -17.47 -6.41 4.60
C GLU A 228 -18.63 -5.49 4.98
N ALA A 229 -18.91 -5.33 6.27
CA ALA A 229 -19.99 -4.49 6.76
C ALA A 229 -19.75 -2.99 6.49
N CYS A 230 -18.49 -2.58 6.25
CA CYS A 230 -18.13 -1.20 5.87
C CYS A 230 -18.73 -0.11 6.76
N HIS A 231 -18.89 -0.36 8.07
CA HIS A 231 -19.57 0.54 9.00
C HIS A 231 -18.88 1.91 9.19
N TRP A 232 -17.65 2.08 8.70
CA TRP A 232 -16.93 3.35 8.70
C TRP A 232 -17.21 4.20 7.46
N LEU A 233 -17.92 3.67 6.46
CA LEU A 233 -18.27 4.36 5.22
C LEU A 233 -19.68 4.94 5.29
N ARG A 234 -19.86 6.15 4.74
CA ARG A 234 -21.11 6.91 4.72
C ARG A 234 -22.24 6.15 4.02
N ASP A 235 -21.94 5.58 2.86
CA ASP A 235 -22.90 4.92 1.98
C ASP A 235 -22.85 3.38 2.08
N GLY A 236 -22.12 2.85 3.06
CA GLY A 236 -21.89 1.42 3.21
C GLY A 236 -20.88 0.86 2.19
N ARG A 237 -21.01 -0.42 1.84
CA ARG A 237 -20.04 -1.15 1.00
C ARG A 237 -20.11 -0.65 -0.46
N PRO A 238 -19.02 -0.09 -1.02
CA PRO A 238 -18.98 0.30 -2.42
C PRO A 238 -19.11 -0.91 -3.36
N PRO A 239 -19.78 -0.75 -4.53
CA PRO A 239 -19.95 -1.85 -5.49
C PRO A 239 -18.63 -2.46 -5.98
N TRP A 240 -17.58 -1.65 -6.12
CA TRP A 240 -16.25 -2.08 -6.57
C TRP A 240 -15.49 -2.94 -5.54
N LEU A 241 -15.98 -3.05 -4.30
CA LEU A 241 -15.45 -3.96 -3.27
C LEU A 241 -16.16 -5.32 -3.24
N ARG A 242 -17.08 -5.61 -4.16
CA ARG A 242 -17.98 -6.78 -4.07
C ARG A 242 -17.23 -8.10 -3.93
N ASP A 243 -16.17 -8.29 -4.70
CA ASP A 243 -15.47 -9.56 -4.77
C ASP A 243 -14.22 -9.59 -3.87
N GLU A 244 -13.94 -8.51 -3.14
CA GLU A 244 -12.76 -8.42 -2.28
C GLU A 244 -12.98 -9.17 -0.96
N PRO A 245 -12.13 -10.15 -0.61
CA PRO A 245 -12.26 -10.88 0.64
C PRO A 245 -11.85 -10.00 1.83
N ALA A 246 -12.73 -9.92 2.83
CA ALA A 246 -12.42 -9.20 4.05
C ALA A 246 -11.76 -10.08 5.11
N VAL A 247 -10.91 -9.45 5.92
CA VAL A 247 -10.18 -10.05 7.04
C VAL A 247 -11.13 -10.77 8.01
N LYS A 248 -12.18 -10.07 8.47
CA LYS A 248 -13.14 -10.62 9.43
C LYS A 248 -13.89 -11.83 8.87
N GLN A 249 -14.49 -11.70 7.68
CA GLN A 249 -15.25 -12.78 7.06
C GLN A 249 -14.37 -13.99 6.70
N THR A 250 -13.10 -13.77 6.40
CA THR A 250 -12.13 -14.86 6.19
C THR A 250 -11.84 -15.64 7.47
N LEU A 251 -11.70 -14.94 8.62
CA LEU A 251 -11.56 -15.58 9.93
C LEU A 251 -12.83 -16.32 10.34
N GLU A 252 -14.00 -15.71 10.15
CA GLU A 252 -15.31 -16.34 10.41
C GLU A 252 -15.54 -17.59 9.54
N SER A 253 -14.95 -17.62 8.34
CA SER A 253 -14.96 -18.79 7.45
C SER A 253 -14.01 -19.90 7.89
N GLY A 254 -13.29 -19.76 9.01
CA GLY A 254 -12.45 -20.81 9.59
C GLY A 254 -10.96 -20.72 9.25
N ALA A 255 -10.48 -19.60 8.70
CA ALA A 255 -9.03 -19.38 8.61
C ALA A 255 -8.40 -19.36 10.02
N ALA A 256 -7.31 -20.09 10.20
CA ALA A 256 -6.59 -20.13 11.45
C ALA A 256 -5.77 -18.85 11.66
N LEU A 257 -5.17 -18.32 10.58
CA LEU A 257 -4.58 -16.99 10.53
C LEU A 257 -4.90 -16.33 9.19
N VAL A 258 -4.93 -15.00 9.21
CA VAL A 258 -4.96 -14.14 8.02
C VAL A 258 -3.79 -13.19 8.03
N THR A 259 -3.21 -12.93 6.85
CA THR A 259 -2.18 -11.91 6.64
C THR A 259 -2.64 -10.83 5.67
N PHE A 260 -2.28 -9.57 5.93
CA PHE A 260 -2.63 -8.46 5.05
C PHE A 260 -1.71 -7.24 5.20
N SER A 261 -1.70 -6.38 4.18
CA SER A 261 -0.99 -5.08 4.20
C SER A 261 -1.86 -3.97 4.77
N CYS A 262 -1.27 -3.05 5.54
CA CYS A 262 -1.99 -1.91 6.11
C CYS A 262 -2.01 -0.65 5.22
N ASP A 263 -1.13 -0.56 4.22
CA ASP A 263 -0.99 0.57 3.30
C ASP A 263 -1.77 0.43 2.00
N LYS A 264 -2.80 -0.42 2.02
CA LYS A 264 -3.73 -0.65 0.92
C LYS A 264 -5.15 -0.25 1.34
N LEU A 265 -6.12 -1.17 1.33
CA LEU A 265 -7.52 -0.86 1.67
C LEU A 265 -7.72 -0.54 3.15
N PHE A 266 -6.77 -0.91 4.03
CA PHE A 266 -6.78 -0.46 5.42
C PHE A 266 -6.47 1.05 5.55
N GLY A 267 -5.82 1.67 4.56
CA GLY A 267 -5.56 3.12 4.54
C GLY A 267 -4.60 3.62 5.62
N GLY A 268 -3.75 2.74 6.16
CA GLY A 268 -2.75 3.04 7.18
C GLY A 268 -1.32 3.01 6.64
N PRO A 269 -0.29 3.05 7.49
CA PRO A 269 1.12 3.01 7.06
C PRO A 269 1.51 1.62 6.55
N GLN A 270 2.67 1.51 5.90
CA GLN A 270 3.23 0.20 5.56
C GLN A 270 3.44 -0.63 6.84
N ALA A 271 2.69 -1.70 6.94
CA ALA A 271 2.79 -2.72 7.98
C ALA A 271 2.17 -4.02 7.46
N GLY A 272 2.60 -5.14 8.02
CA GLY A 272 1.97 -6.45 7.83
C GLY A 272 1.28 -6.87 9.11
N VAL A 273 0.07 -7.40 8.99
CA VAL A 273 -0.65 -7.96 10.13
C VAL A 273 -0.72 -9.48 9.98
N ILE A 274 -0.55 -10.18 11.09
CA ILE A 274 -0.94 -11.58 11.25
C ILE A 274 -2.05 -11.58 12.30
N ALA A 275 -3.26 -12.01 11.97
CA ALA A 275 -4.39 -12.03 12.90
C ALA A 275 -5.07 -13.40 12.88
N GLY A 276 -5.53 -13.89 14.03
CA GLY A 276 -6.32 -15.12 14.12
C GLY A 276 -6.18 -15.79 15.47
N ARG A 277 -5.96 -17.10 15.47
CA ARG A 277 -5.85 -17.93 16.68
C ARG A 277 -4.68 -17.55 17.58
N LYS A 278 -4.95 -17.45 18.88
CA LYS A 278 -3.99 -16.98 19.89
C LYS A 278 -2.77 -17.89 20.05
N ASP A 279 -2.97 -19.20 19.95
CA ASP A 279 -1.89 -20.20 20.08
C ASP A 279 -0.87 -20.09 18.95
N LEU A 280 -1.33 -19.95 17.70
CA LEU A 280 -0.46 -19.79 16.53
C LEU A 280 0.25 -18.44 16.53
N ILE A 281 -0.45 -17.37 16.91
CA ILE A 281 0.14 -16.05 17.12
C ILE A 281 1.26 -16.10 18.15
N ALA A 282 1.07 -16.80 19.28
CA ALA A 282 2.09 -16.92 20.31
C ALA A 282 3.36 -17.65 19.82
N ILE A 283 3.24 -18.59 18.89
CA ILE A 283 4.39 -19.24 18.24
C ILE A 283 5.13 -18.24 17.36
N CYS A 284 4.41 -17.52 16.49
CA CYS A 284 4.99 -16.50 15.61
C CYS A 284 5.73 -15.41 16.40
N ALA A 285 5.14 -14.95 17.51
CA ALA A 285 5.69 -13.90 18.37
C ALA A 285 7.04 -14.27 19.01
N LYS A 286 7.27 -15.56 19.26
CA LYS A 286 8.51 -16.08 19.87
C LYS A 286 9.60 -16.35 18.84
N HIS A 287 9.28 -16.36 17.54
CA HIS A 287 10.24 -16.69 16.50
C HIS A 287 11.30 -15.58 16.35
N PRO A 288 12.60 -15.90 16.19
CA PRO A 288 13.68 -14.90 16.13
C PRO A 288 13.50 -13.82 15.05
N LEU A 289 12.90 -14.18 13.90
CA LEU A 289 12.62 -13.22 12.82
C LEU A 289 11.70 -12.08 13.25
N MET A 290 10.88 -12.27 14.29
CA MET A 290 10.03 -11.20 14.83
C MET A 290 10.87 -9.97 15.23
N ARG A 291 12.11 -10.16 15.70
CA ARG A 291 12.99 -9.04 16.05
C ARG A 291 13.47 -8.26 14.83
N ALA A 292 13.72 -8.94 13.71
CA ALA A 292 14.14 -8.35 12.45
C ALA A 292 12.97 -7.65 11.74
N PHE A 293 11.77 -8.24 11.79
CA PHE A 293 10.57 -7.71 11.15
C PHE A 293 9.77 -6.74 12.02
N ARG A 294 10.32 -6.33 13.15
CA ARG A 294 9.62 -5.50 14.14
C ARG A 294 9.41 -4.07 13.60
N PRO A 295 8.16 -3.55 13.58
CA PRO A 295 7.90 -2.19 13.13
C PRO A 295 8.43 -1.13 14.12
N GLY A 296 8.73 0.05 13.58
CA GLY A 296 9.13 1.24 14.33
C GLY A 296 7.96 1.92 15.05
N ALA A 297 8.26 2.85 15.95
CA ALA A 297 7.26 3.57 16.73
C ALA A 297 6.32 4.42 15.87
N LEU A 298 6.87 5.08 14.85
CA LEU A 298 6.13 5.91 13.90
C LEU A 298 5.00 5.13 13.23
N VAL A 299 5.33 3.95 12.70
CA VAL A 299 4.37 3.04 12.03
C VAL A 299 3.31 2.55 13.02
N LEU A 300 3.71 2.13 14.22
CA LEU A 300 2.76 1.62 15.22
C LEU A 300 1.76 2.69 15.68
N ASN A 301 2.22 3.92 15.88
CA ASN A 301 1.35 5.02 16.28
C ASN A 301 0.40 5.42 15.14
N ALA A 302 0.91 5.56 13.91
CA ALA A 302 0.07 5.86 12.75
C ALA A 302 -1.00 4.76 12.53
N LEU A 303 -0.60 3.50 12.66
CA LEU A 303 -1.52 2.36 12.55
C LEU A 303 -2.57 2.35 13.67
N GLN A 304 -2.19 2.72 14.89
CA GLN A 304 -3.11 2.87 16.01
C GLN A 304 -4.19 3.94 15.69
N GLU A 305 -3.80 5.11 15.19
CA GLU A 305 -4.75 6.17 14.83
C GLU A 305 -5.69 5.72 13.71
N THR A 306 -5.18 5.06 12.68
CA THR A 306 -6.04 4.46 11.63
C THR A 306 -7.05 3.48 12.22
N ALA A 307 -6.61 2.57 13.09
CA ALA A 307 -7.50 1.60 13.74
C ALA A 307 -8.54 2.28 14.67
N LEU A 308 -8.17 3.38 15.34
CA LEU A 308 -9.12 4.18 16.11
C LEU A 308 -10.17 4.86 15.23
N SER A 309 -9.81 5.37 14.05
CA SER A 309 -10.77 5.93 13.10
C SER A 309 -11.81 4.90 12.64
N TYR A 310 -11.37 3.66 12.36
CA TYR A 310 -12.29 2.56 12.10
C TYR A 310 -13.25 2.29 13.27
N LEU A 311 -12.73 2.23 14.50
CA LEU A 311 -13.55 1.99 15.70
C LEU A 311 -14.52 3.14 15.99
N ARG A 312 -14.15 4.38 15.63
CA ARG A 312 -15.03 5.56 15.69
C ARG A 312 -16.04 5.61 14.55
N ARG A 313 -15.94 4.71 13.56
CA ARG A 313 -16.74 4.72 12.33
C ARG A 313 -16.56 5.99 11.51
N ASP A 314 -15.35 6.54 11.54
CA ASP A 314 -14.99 7.77 10.85
C ASP A 314 -14.05 7.45 9.68
N GLY A 315 -14.64 7.01 8.57
CA GLY A 315 -13.89 6.75 7.33
C GLY A 315 -13.33 8.01 6.69
N ASP A 316 -13.93 9.17 6.94
CA ASP A 316 -13.43 10.44 6.40
C ASP A 316 -12.13 10.88 7.09
N ALA A 317 -11.84 10.42 8.31
CA ALA A 317 -10.53 10.58 8.94
C ALA A 317 -9.41 9.73 8.27
N ILE A 318 -9.75 8.76 7.43
CA ILE A 318 -8.78 7.92 6.70
C ILE A 318 -8.66 8.46 5.27
N PRO A 319 -7.52 9.06 4.88
CA PRO A 319 -7.39 9.76 3.58
C PRO A 319 -7.80 8.91 2.37
N PHE A 320 -7.42 7.63 2.36
CA PHE A 320 -7.84 6.68 1.33
C PHE A 320 -9.36 6.60 1.18
N TRP A 321 -10.09 6.42 2.29
CA TRP A 321 -11.55 6.31 2.27
C TRP A 321 -12.24 7.65 2.01
N ARG A 322 -11.67 8.77 2.43
CA ARG A 322 -12.16 10.11 2.07
C ARG A 322 -12.15 10.30 0.54
N MET A 323 -11.03 9.97 -0.12
CA MET A 323 -10.93 10.03 -1.59
C MET A 323 -11.96 9.10 -2.24
N ALA A 324 -11.99 7.83 -1.83
CA ALA A 324 -12.90 6.82 -2.39
C ALA A 324 -14.39 7.17 -2.27
N GLN A 325 -14.79 7.86 -1.19
CA GLN A 325 -16.18 8.23 -0.93
C GLN A 325 -16.61 9.57 -1.54
N THR A 326 -15.70 10.33 -2.16
CA THR A 326 -16.06 11.66 -2.69
C THR A 326 -17.20 11.54 -3.73
N PRO A 327 -18.33 12.26 -3.59
CA PRO A 327 -19.38 12.18 -4.60
C PRO A 327 -18.88 12.63 -5.97
N VAL A 328 -19.29 11.95 -7.04
CA VAL A 328 -18.92 12.33 -8.42
C VAL A 328 -19.39 13.76 -8.74
N SER A 329 -20.57 14.14 -8.26
CA SER A 329 -21.12 15.49 -8.38
C SER A 329 -20.18 16.57 -7.83
N ASP A 330 -19.48 16.26 -6.74
CA ASP A 330 -18.56 17.20 -6.08
C ASP A 330 -17.29 17.36 -6.92
N LEU A 331 -16.79 16.26 -7.50
CA LEU A 331 -15.67 16.29 -8.44
C LEU A 331 -16.00 17.05 -9.72
N GLU A 332 -17.20 16.88 -10.27
CA GLU A 332 -17.67 17.61 -11.44
C GLU A 332 -17.81 19.12 -11.15
N ALA A 333 -18.36 19.47 -10.00
CA ALA A 333 -18.46 20.87 -9.57
C ALA A 333 -17.07 21.49 -9.38
N ARG A 334 -16.14 20.75 -8.76
CA ARG A 334 -14.75 21.15 -8.57
C ARG A 334 -14.02 21.34 -9.90
N ALA A 335 -14.15 20.41 -10.85
CA ALA A 335 -13.59 20.52 -12.19
C ALA A 335 -14.07 21.78 -12.92
N ARG A 336 -15.37 22.11 -12.84
CA ARG A 336 -15.91 23.36 -13.43
C ARG A 336 -15.37 24.61 -12.74
N SER A 337 -15.19 24.56 -11.42
CA SER A 337 -14.73 25.72 -10.64
C SER A 337 -13.27 26.09 -10.88
N LEU A 338 -12.44 25.15 -11.33
CA LEU A 338 -11.03 25.39 -11.64
C LEU A 338 -10.83 26.33 -12.83
N GLY A 339 -11.81 26.43 -13.74
CA GLY A 339 -11.79 27.39 -14.85
C GLY A 339 -10.68 27.17 -15.89
N VAL A 340 -10.05 25.99 -15.89
CA VAL A 340 -8.94 25.62 -16.79
C VAL A 340 -9.20 24.25 -17.42
N GLY A 341 -8.66 24.04 -18.63
CA GLY A 341 -8.91 22.82 -19.42
C GLY A 341 -10.40 22.55 -19.64
N ASN A 342 -10.73 21.31 -20.02
CA ASN A 342 -12.10 20.87 -20.25
C ASN A 342 -12.56 19.92 -19.13
N PRO A 343 -13.56 20.31 -18.31
CA PRO A 343 -14.15 19.38 -17.35
C PRO A 343 -14.69 18.13 -18.05
N THR A 344 -14.28 16.94 -17.62
CA THR A 344 -14.61 15.68 -18.29
C THR A 344 -14.94 14.57 -17.28
N PRO A 345 -15.89 13.66 -17.59
CA PRO A 345 -16.04 12.42 -16.83
C PRO A 345 -14.80 11.55 -16.94
N THR A 346 -14.40 10.91 -15.82
CA THR A 346 -13.25 10.00 -15.79
C THR A 346 -13.62 8.70 -15.08
N MET A 347 -12.73 7.71 -15.17
CA MET A 347 -12.80 6.48 -14.39
C MET A 347 -11.56 6.40 -13.50
N SER A 348 -11.79 6.33 -12.20
CA SER A 348 -10.76 6.10 -11.18
C SER A 348 -10.59 4.60 -10.95
N MET A 349 -9.43 4.22 -10.42
CA MET A 349 -9.12 2.84 -10.06
C MET A 349 -8.57 2.79 -8.64
N THR A 350 -8.80 1.68 -7.95
CA THR A 350 -8.18 1.44 -6.63
C THR A 350 -6.67 1.35 -6.73
N GLY A 351 -6.14 0.69 -7.77
CA GLY A 351 -4.70 0.47 -8.01
C GLY A 351 -4.32 -1.01 -7.94
N GLY A 352 -3.27 -1.37 -8.69
CA GLY A 352 -2.89 -2.77 -8.98
C GLY A 352 -2.41 -3.62 -7.79
N GLY A 353 -2.49 -3.12 -6.56
CA GLY A 353 -2.11 -3.87 -5.36
C GLY A 353 -3.26 -4.47 -4.56
N SER A 354 -4.52 -4.24 -4.95
CA SER A 354 -5.70 -4.74 -4.23
C SER A 354 -6.77 -5.32 -5.16
N LEU A 355 -7.30 -4.51 -6.07
CA LEU A 355 -8.45 -4.85 -6.92
C LEU A 355 -8.10 -4.60 -8.40
N PRO A 356 -7.52 -5.59 -9.09
CA PRO A 356 -7.04 -5.42 -10.45
C PRO A 356 -8.20 -5.28 -11.44
N GLY A 357 -8.23 -4.17 -12.19
CA GLY A 357 -9.20 -3.92 -13.26
C GLY A 357 -10.56 -3.38 -12.81
N GLU A 358 -10.75 -3.11 -11.50
CA GLU A 358 -11.97 -2.49 -11.00
C GLU A 358 -11.90 -0.97 -11.16
N GLU A 359 -12.78 -0.43 -12.01
CA GLU A 359 -12.95 1.00 -12.26
C GLU A 359 -14.24 1.52 -11.62
N PHE A 360 -14.23 2.79 -11.20
CA PHE A 360 -15.44 3.46 -10.70
C PHE A 360 -15.53 4.92 -11.18
N PRO A 361 -16.76 5.45 -11.34
CA PRO A 361 -16.98 6.79 -11.87
C PRO A 361 -16.27 7.90 -11.09
N SER A 362 -15.75 8.86 -11.84
CA SER A 362 -15.06 10.04 -11.33
C SER A 362 -15.22 11.23 -12.29
N ALA A 363 -14.61 12.37 -11.97
CA ALA A 363 -14.54 13.52 -12.84
C ALA A 363 -13.20 14.23 -12.71
N GLY A 364 -12.81 14.90 -13.78
CA GLY A 364 -11.48 15.48 -13.93
C GLY A 364 -11.43 16.62 -14.94
N ILE A 365 -10.21 16.94 -15.35
CA ILE A 365 -9.92 17.90 -16.41
C ILE A 365 -9.15 17.20 -17.53
N GLU A 366 -9.55 17.46 -18.76
CA GLU A 366 -8.85 17.05 -19.98
C GLU A 366 -8.19 18.24 -20.66
N ILE A 367 -6.96 18.02 -21.12
CA ILE A 367 -6.15 18.98 -21.87
C ILE A 367 -5.76 18.31 -23.18
N ALA A 368 -5.90 19.03 -24.29
CA ALA A 368 -5.49 18.53 -25.60
C ALA A 368 -3.95 18.43 -25.66
N GLY A 369 -3.44 17.31 -26.16
CA GLY A 369 -2.01 17.02 -26.24
C GLY A 369 -1.46 16.28 -25.02
N ASP A 370 -0.24 15.77 -25.17
CA ASP A 370 0.57 15.25 -24.06
C ASP A 370 1.37 16.39 -23.43
N VAL A 371 0.86 16.92 -22.32
CA VAL A 371 1.53 17.93 -21.47
C VAL A 371 2.05 17.30 -20.18
N SER A 372 2.17 15.96 -20.13
CA SER A 372 2.51 15.24 -18.90
C SER A 372 3.93 15.56 -18.43
N GLU A 373 4.85 15.88 -19.34
CA GLU A 373 6.20 16.31 -18.99
C GLU A 373 6.22 17.68 -18.33
N ASP A 374 5.49 18.65 -18.88
CA ASP A 374 5.38 19.99 -18.31
C ASP A 374 4.73 19.95 -16.92
N LEU A 375 3.69 19.13 -16.74
CA LEU A 375 3.06 18.91 -15.44
C LEU A 375 4.00 18.27 -14.40
N ARG A 376 4.89 17.35 -14.82
CA ARG A 376 5.95 16.81 -13.94
C ARG A 376 7.01 17.86 -13.60
N ASN A 377 7.19 18.87 -14.47
CA ASN A 377 8.15 19.94 -14.32
C ASN A 377 7.61 21.17 -13.57
N ALA A 378 6.33 21.20 -13.20
CA ALA A 378 5.73 22.26 -12.40
C ALA A 378 6.39 22.41 -11.01
N ASP A 379 6.14 23.55 -10.34
CA ASP A 379 6.67 23.86 -8.99
C ASP A 379 6.42 22.73 -7.99
N VAL A 380 5.20 22.17 -8.01
CA VAL A 380 4.85 20.90 -7.37
C VAL A 380 4.54 19.91 -8.50
N PRO A 381 5.29 18.80 -8.64
CA PRO A 381 5.07 17.86 -9.73
C PRO A 381 3.65 17.28 -9.70
N ILE A 382 2.97 17.32 -10.85
CA ILE A 382 1.63 16.76 -11.01
C ILE A 382 1.73 15.52 -11.91
N ILE A 383 1.25 14.38 -11.41
CA ILE A 383 1.26 13.12 -12.14
C ILE A 383 -0.14 12.88 -12.72
N ALA A 384 -0.26 12.98 -14.04
CA ALA A 384 -1.50 12.80 -14.80
C ALA A 384 -1.42 11.57 -15.72
N ARG A 385 -2.56 11.18 -16.34
CA ARG A 385 -2.60 10.12 -17.35
C ARG A 385 -2.63 10.72 -18.75
N VAL A 386 -2.02 10.05 -19.72
CA VAL A 386 -2.17 10.37 -21.14
C VAL A 386 -3.05 9.30 -21.79
N ARG A 387 -4.11 9.71 -22.47
CA ARG A 387 -5.05 8.84 -23.19
C ARG A 387 -5.47 9.52 -24.48
N ASP A 388 -5.43 8.81 -25.61
CA ASP A 388 -5.90 9.30 -26.91
C ASP A 388 -5.35 10.70 -27.29
N GLN A 389 -4.04 10.90 -27.11
CA GLN A 389 -3.35 12.18 -27.36
C GLN A 389 -3.84 13.36 -26.50
N SER A 390 -4.48 13.08 -25.36
CA SER A 390 -4.92 14.08 -24.38
C SER A 390 -4.40 13.74 -23.00
N THR A 391 -4.14 14.77 -22.20
CA THR A 391 -3.72 14.63 -20.80
C THR A 391 -4.93 14.77 -19.90
N VAL A 392 -5.17 13.77 -19.05
CA VAL A 392 -6.33 13.70 -18.15
C VAL A 392 -5.86 13.74 -16.70
N LEU A 393 -6.39 14.72 -15.96
CA LEU A 393 -6.21 14.91 -14.53
C LEU A 393 -7.49 14.50 -13.80
N ASP A 394 -7.49 13.35 -13.14
CA ASP A 394 -8.63 12.88 -12.35
C ASP A 394 -8.59 13.50 -10.95
N LEU A 395 -9.61 14.28 -10.59
CA LEU A 395 -9.64 15.05 -9.34
C LEU A 395 -9.92 14.19 -8.10
N ARG A 396 -10.26 12.90 -8.27
CA ARG A 396 -10.47 11.95 -7.16
C ARG A 396 -9.28 11.88 -6.22
N THR A 397 -8.07 11.90 -6.78
CA THR A 397 -6.81 11.72 -6.04
C THR A 397 -6.08 13.04 -5.79
N VAL A 398 -6.62 14.16 -6.28
CA VAL A 398 -6.10 15.51 -6.03
C VAL A 398 -6.75 16.04 -4.75
N HIS A 399 -5.96 16.47 -3.77
CA HIS A 399 -6.51 17.09 -2.57
C HIS A 399 -7.10 18.47 -2.91
N PRO A 400 -8.24 18.90 -2.34
CA PRO A 400 -8.82 20.23 -2.63
C PRO A 400 -7.84 21.40 -2.39
N ASP A 401 -6.95 21.29 -1.39
CA ASP A 401 -5.93 22.31 -1.12
C ASP A 401 -4.92 22.48 -2.28
N ASP A 402 -4.79 21.49 -3.17
CA ASP A 402 -3.90 21.53 -4.33
C ASP A 402 -4.55 22.19 -5.57
N ASP A 403 -5.84 22.56 -5.50
CA ASP A 403 -6.60 23.09 -6.64
C ASP A 403 -5.94 24.31 -7.29
N ALA A 404 -5.42 25.23 -6.48
CA ALA A 404 -4.73 26.41 -6.99
C ALA A 404 -3.43 26.06 -7.72
N ALA A 405 -2.68 25.07 -7.22
CA ALA A 405 -1.44 24.61 -7.85
C ALA A 405 -1.74 23.90 -9.18
N VAL A 406 -2.78 23.05 -9.20
CA VAL A 406 -3.25 22.38 -10.40
C VAL A 406 -3.71 23.41 -11.44
N ALA A 407 -4.57 24.36 -11.07
CA ALA A 407 -5.07 25.38 -11.99
C ALA A 407 -3.93 26.20 -12.62
N LYS A 408 -2.96 26.63 -11.79
CA LYS A 408 -1.78 27.36 -12.25
C LYS A 408 -0.95 26.54 -13.24
N ALA A 409 -0.69 25.27 -12.94
CA ALA A 409 0.10 24.40 -13.80
C ALA A 409 -0.59 24.17 -15.15
N ILE A 410 -1.90 23.90 -15.16
CA ILE A 410 -2.68 23.74 -16.39
C ILE A 410 -2.62 25.03 -17.22
N ALA A 411 -2.85 26.20 -16.61
CA ALA A 411 -2.82 27.48 -17.32
C ALA A 411 -1.45 27.84 -17.93
N SER A 412 -0.36 27.21 -17.47
CA SER A 412 0.98 27.43 -18.03
C SER A 412 1.29 26.58 -19.27
N VAL A 413 0.47 25.56 -19.55
CA VAL A 413 0.68 24.59 -20.63
C VAL A 413 -0.44 24.58 -21.68
N THR A 414 -1.45 25.43 -21.48
CA THR A 414 -2.59 25.67 -22.39
C THR A 414 -2.62 27.12 -22.82
#